data_AF-A0A3N5WUZ3-F1
#
_entry.id   AF-A0A3N5WUZ3-F1
#
_cell.length_a   1.000
_cell.length_b   1.000
_cell.length_c   1.000
_cell.angle_alpha   90.00
_cell.angle_beta   90.00
_cell.angle_gamma   90.00
#
_symmetry.space_group_name_H-M   'P 1'
#
loop_
_entity.id
_entity.type
_entity.pdbx_description
1 polymer ?
#
loop_
_entity_poly.entity_id
_entity_poly.type
_entity_poly.pdbx_seq_one_letter_code
_entity_poly.pdbx_strand_id
1 'polypeptide(L)'
;FNPDLGRGIRNGVYRVHDRPISHTPFRDDPEYPITTSDVLTMLGAGEGVVRLCRLSDALPDTGIVIGEGETFEELEAWADRVDAKTVPVGGAPFFAAWLKSRGTRAGRPPCPEAGQTTLVVSGTTSRVVDWRSVREEGVVRLLPMPEAVFEGSQEDVSGWAADVVATLNATGLAVVSIGGARLLDRSQSPRLAARLAEVAASVLTRRPVDQLWLEGGATASAVVRQMGWISLDVVGEAAPGVVQLRPVSGGPLITVKPGSYPWRVTDKRMKDEMKDEG
;
A
#
# COMPACT_ATOMS: atom_id res chain seq x y z
N PHE A 1 10.11 9.61 12.70
CA PHE A 1 9.38 8.65 13.55
C PHE A 1 7.89 8.67 13.21
N ASN A 2 7.05 7.79 13.77
CA ASN A 2 5.60 7.72 13.49
C ASN A 2 4.84 7.26 14.75
N PRO A 3 4.29 8.20 15.55
CA PRO A 3 3.61 7.90 16.80
C PRO A 3 2.37 6.98 16.65
N ASP A 4 1.60 7.07 15.55
CA ASP A 4 0.43 6.21 15.30
C ASP A 4 0.78 4.71 15.31
N LEU A 5 1.98 4.39 14.84
CA LEU A 5 2.49 3.02 14.75
C LEU A 5 3.39 2.67 15.94
N GLY A 6 3.38 3.50 16.99
CA GLY A 6 4.28 3.39 18.14
C GLY A 6 5.75 3.57 17.80
N ARG A 7 6.10 4.20 16.68
CA ARG A 7 7.48 4.32 16.22
C ARG A 7 8.09 5.63 16.72
N GLY A 8 9.21 5.57 17.43
CA GLY A 8 9.86 6.71 18.08
C GLY A 8 11.39 6.66 17.97
N ILE A 9 12.07 7.81 18.02
CA ILE A 9 13.53 7.90 18.05
C ILE A 9 13.93 8.55 19.37
N ARG A 10 14.71 7.83 20.18
CA ARG A 10 15.17 8.31 21.49
C ARG A 10 16.61 7.93 21.75
N ASN A 11 17.43 8.93 22.09
CA ASN A 11 18.88 8.81 22.25
C ASN A 11 19.54 8.10 21.06
N GLY A 12 19.12 8.45 19.84
CA GLY A 12 19.62 7.86 18.59
C GLY A 12 19.11 6.45 18.31
N VAL A 13 18.30 5.87 19.19
CA VAL A 13 17.75 4.52 19.00
C VAL A 13 16.36 4.62 18.38
N TYR A 14 16.17 3.98 17.22
CA TYR A 14 14.86 3.80 16.60
C TYR A 14 14.11 2.65 17.28
N ARG A 15 12.88 2.93 17.71
CA ARG A 15 12.06 2.04 18.52
C ARG A 15 10.71 1.83 17.85
N VAL A 16 10.15 0.64 18.05
CA VAL A 16 8.76 0.29 17.72
C VAL A 16 8.11 -0.17 19.01
N HIS A 17 7.10 0.59 19.44
CA HIS A 17 6.63 0.63 20.82
C HIS A 17 7.83 0.79 21.78
N ASP A 18 7.94 -0.10 22.77
CA ASP A 18 9.02 -0.03 23.76
C ASP A 18 10.28 -0.83 23.41
N ARG A 19 10.39 -1.34 22.18
CA ARG A 19 11.49 -2.21 21.76
C ARG A 19 12.35 -1.53 20.69
N PRO A 20 13.69 -1.66 20.76
CA PRO A 20 14.56 -1.28 19.64
C PRO A 20 14.13 -2.01 18.37
N ILE A 21 14.12 -1.33 17.22
CA ILE A 21 13.61 -1.87 15.97
C ILE A 21 14.32 -3.17 15.53
N SER A 22 15.61 -3.32 15.84
CA SER A 22 16.40 -4.53 15.55
C SER A 22 16.06 -5.74 16.44
N HIS A 23 15.20 -5.57 17.45
CA HIS A 23 14.65 -6.62 18.31
C HIS A 23 13.16 -6.90 18.01
N THR A 24 12.70 -6.49 16.84
CA THR A 24 11.33 -6.72 16.37
C THR A 24 11.34 -7.59 15.10
N PRO A 25 10.19 -8.05 14.59
CA PRO A 25 10.13 -8.79 13.34
C PRO A 25 10.74 -8.07 12.13
N PHE A 26 10.94 -6.74 12.19
CA PHE A 26 11.67 -5.99 11.16
C PHE A 26 13.14 -6.40 11.00
N ARG A 27 13.74 -7.03 12.03
CA ARG A 27 15.07 -7.62 11.93
C ARG A 27 15.10 -8.76 10.92
N ASP A 28 14.04 -9.55 10.93
CA ASP A 28 13.83 -10.67 10.03
C ASP A 28 13.08 -10.22 8.77
N ASP A 29 12.97 -8.89 8.54
CA ASP A 29 12.46 -8.38 7.28
C ASP A 29 13.33 -8.94 6.18
N PRO A 30 12.72 -9.58 5.20
CA PRO A 30 13.48 -10.54 4.45
C PRO A 30 13.84 -9.97 3.06
N GLU A 31 13.54 -8.69 2.83
CA GLU A 31 14.05 -7.84 1.76
C GLU A 31 15.02 -6.77 2.31
N TYR A 32 14.71 -6.16 3.46
CA TYR A 32 15.48 -5.11 4.11
C TYR A 32 15.64 -5.36 5.62
N PRO A 33 16.44 -6.36 6.04
CA PRO A 33 16.59 -6.73 7.44
C PRO A 33 17.20 -5.59 8.26
N ILE A 34 16.51 -5.17 9.33
CA ILE A 34 16.99 -4.11 10.22
C ILE A 34 17.80 -4.72 11.36
N THR A 35 19.13 -4.76 11.20
CA THR A 35 20.05 -5.42 12.16
C THR A 35 20.55 -4.49 13.26
N THR A 36 20.45 -3.18 13.09
CA THR A 36 20.81 -2.15 14.08
C THR A 36 19.63 -1.23 14.37
N SER A 37 19.57 -0.71 15.59
CA SER A 37 18.58 0.30 15.98
C SER A 37 19.17 1.71 16.08
N ASP A 38 20.48 1.86 15.95
CA ASP A 38 21.13 3.17 15.99
C ASP A 38 20.93 3.89 14.64
N VAL A 39 20.23 5.02 14.65
CA VAL A 39 19.80 5.72 13.43
C VAL A 39 20.96 6.26 12.61
N LEU A 40 22.07 6.61 13.26
CA LEU A 40 23.27 7.10 12.57
C LEU A 40 23.95 5.96 11.80
N THR A 41 24.09 4.81 12.45
CA THR A 41 24.58 3.57 11.85
C THR A 41 23.66 3.11 10.72
N MET A 42 22.33 3.20 10.91
CA MET A 42 21.35 2.81 9.88
C MET A 42 21.50 3.61 8.58
N LEU A 43 21.82 4.91 8.67
CA LEU A 43 22.01 5.76 7.48
C LEU A 43 23.39 5.61 6.84
N GLY A 44 24.32 4.90 7.48
CA GLY A 44 25.68 4.67 6.93
C GLY A 44 26.45 5.96 6.65
N ALA A 45 26.11 7.06 7.31
CA ALA A 45 26.67 8.36 7.00
C ALA A 45 28.02 8.57 7.67
N GLY A 46 28.94 9.24 6.96
CA GLY A 46 30.21 9.68 7.52
C GLY A 46 30.03 10.70 8.64
N GLU A 47 31.02 10.77 9.54
CA GLU A 47 31.04 11.73 10.65
C GLU A 47 30.81 13.17 10.14
N GLY A 48 29.91 13.90 10.79
CA GLY A 48 29.62 15.30 10.48
C GLY A 48 28.60 15.55 9.36
N VAL A 49 28.20 14.53 8.60
CA VAL A 49 27.19 14.67 7.54
C VAL A 49 25.76 14.55 8.08
N VAL A 50 25.55 13.63 9.02
CA VAL A 50 24.27 13.41 9.70
C VAL A 50 24.39 13.83 11.15
N ARG A 51 23.44 14.63 11.62
CA ARG A 51 23.35 15.06 13.01
C ARG A 51 22.02 14.64 13.63
N LEU A 52 22.11 14.00 14.78
CA LEU A 52 20.95 13.77 15.65
C LEU A 52 20.67 15.05 16.44
N CYS A 53 19.45 15.56 16.39
CA CYS A 53 19.06 16.80 17.05
C CYS A 53 17.78 16.60 17.89
N ARG A 54 17.73 17.32 19.01
CA ARG A 54 16.53 17.52 19.83
C ARG A 54 15.82 18.81 19.42
N LEU A 55 14.57 18.95 19.85
CA LEU A 55 13.77 20.16 19.58
C LEU A 55 14.41 21.44 20.15
N SER A 56 15.17 21.34 21.24
CA SER A 56 15.90 22.45 21.84
C SER A 56 17.19 22.84 21.10
N ASP A 57 17.72 21.96 20.25
CA ASP A 57 19.03 22.15 19.63
C ASP A 57 18.92 23.10 18.43
N ALA A 58 19.91 23.97 18.22
CA ALA A 58 20.01 24.74 16.99
C ALA A 58 20.26 23.81 15.79
N LEU A 59 19.53 24.02 14.69
CA LEU A 59 19.74 23.23 13.47
C LEU A 59 21.00 23.70 12.75
N PRO A 60 21.81 22.77 12.21
CA PRO A 60 22.93 23.14 11.36
C PRO A 60 22.44 23.76 10.04
N ASP A 61 23.23 24.66 9.46
CA ASP A 61 22.92 25.30 8.17
C ASP A 61 22.98 24.32 6.99
N THR A 62 23.73 23.22 7.14
CA THR A 62 23.95 22.21 6.09
C THR A 62 24.03 20.81 6.67
N GLY A 63 23.71 19.80 5.85
CA GLY A 63 23.79 18.39 6.20
C GLY A 63 22.41 17.76 6.39
N ILE A 64 22.39 16.57 6.98
CA ILE A 64 21.17 15.82 7.26
C ILE A 64 20.89 15.89 8.76
N VAL A 65 19.66 16.27 9.12
CA VAL A 65 19.22 16.28 10.52
C VAL A 65 18.25 15.13 10.75
N ILE A 66 18.48 14.37 11.80
CA ILE A 66 17.52 13.42 12.35
C ILE A 66 16.91 14.04 13.60
N GLY A 67 15.62 14.37 13.55
CA GLY A 67 14.88 14.84 14.71
C GLY A 67 14.50 13.69 15.63
N GLU A 68 14.88 13.80 16.91
CA GLU A 68 14.42 12.89 17.97
C GLU A 68 12.98 13.20 18.37
N GLY A 69 12.22 12.17 18.72
CA GLY A 69 10.85 12.30 19.19
C GLY A 69 10.08 10.98 19.19
N GLU A 70 9.09 10.92 20.06
CA GLU A 70 8.20 9.78 20.27
C GLU A 70 6.72 10.18 20.19
N THR A 71 6.38 11.47 20.29
CA THR A 71 4.98 11.95 20.35
C THR A 71 4.54 12.80 19.15
N PHE A 72 3.23 13.03 19.03
CA PHE A 72 2.67 13.88 17.97
C PHE A 72 3.06 15.35 18.13
N GLU A 73 3.10 15.84 19.36
CA GLU A 73 3.47 17.22 19.67
C GLU A 73 4.90 17.50 19.22
N GLU A 74 5.81 16.54 19.45
CA GLU A 74 7.20 16.65 18.98
C GLU A 74 7.28 16.59 17.46
N LEU A 75 6.44 15.76 16.82
CA LEU A 75 6.36 15.65 15.37
C LEU A 75 5.85 16.95 14.72
N GLU A 76 4.84 17.59 15.30
CA GLU A 76 4.34 18.90 14.89
C GLU A 76 5.40 20.00 15.11
N ALA A 77 6.07 19.99 16.26
CA ALA A 77 7.16 20.93 16.53
C ALA A 77 8.32 20.78 15.54
N TRP A 78 8.67 19.56 15.12
CA TRP A 78 9.66 19.35 14.06
C TRP A 78 9.20 19.89 12.71
N ALA A 79 7.93 19.70 12.39
CA ALA A 79 7.35 20.17 11.15
C ALA A 79 7.33 21.71 11.05
N ASP A 80 7.15 22.42 12.17
CA ASP A 80 7.22 23.87 12.25
C ASP A 80 8.63 24.44 12.01
N ARG A 81 9.67 23.65 12.29
CA ARG A 81 11.07 24.07 12.13
C ARG A 81 11.61 23.94 10.71
N VAL A 82 10.85 23.31 9.81
CA VAL A 82 11.25 23.16 8.40
C VAL A 82 11.17 24.54 7.72
N ASP A 83 12.28 25.05 7.21
CA ASP A 83 12.34 26.32 6.49
C ASP A 83 12.29 26.12 4.95
N ALA A 84 12.50 27.19 4.18
CA ALA A 84 12.51 27.14 2.72
C ALA A 84 13.78 26.50 2.11
N LYS A 85 14.82 26.28 2.92
CA LYS A 85 16.10 25.68 2.50
C LYS A 85 16.22 24.20 2.91
N THR A 86 15.26 23.70 3.67
CA THR A 86 15.24 22.34 4.21
C THR A 86 14.33 21.44 3.38
N VAL A 87 14.84 20.28 2.97
CA VAL A 87 14.02 19.24 2.33
C VAL A 87 13.46 18.31 3.43
N PRO A 88 12.14 18.31 3.68
CA PRO A 88 11.54 17.42 4.67
C PRO A 88 11.62 15.95 4.24
N VAL A 89 12.01 15.07 5.17
CA VAL A 89 12.00 13.61 4.96
C VAL A 89 11.28 12.95 6.13
N GLY A 90 10.26 12.14 5.84
CA GLY A 90 9.47 11.49 6.87
C GLY A 90 8.38 10.57 6.32
N GLY A 91 7.60 9.99 7.23
CA GLY A 91 6.39 9.23 6.88
C GLY A 91 5.17 10.15 6.71
N ALA A 92 4.03 9.56 6.34
CA ALA A 92 2.78 10.29 6.12
C ALA A 92 2.37 11.24 7.28
N PRO A 93 2.48 10.86 8.57
CA PRO A 93 2.12 11.78 9.67
C PRO A 93 2.97 13.04 9.72
N PHE A 94 4.26 12.94 9.39
CA PHE A 94 5.15 14.10 9.33
C PHE A 94 4.74 15.08 8.24
N PHE A 95 4.41 14.58 7.04
CA PHE A 95 3.90 15.41 5.97
C PHE A 95 2.53 16.01 6.30
N ALA A 96 1.66 15.30 7.02
CA ALA A 96 0.40 15.86 7.49
C ALA A 96 0.62 17.04 8.45
N ALA A 97 1.52 16.89 9.43
CA ALA A 97 1.90 17.96 10.35
C ALA A 97 2.56 19.15 9.62
N TRP A 98 3.42 18.86 8.64
CA TRP A 98 4.07 19.89 7.83
C TRP A 98 3.09 20.65 6.94
N LEU A 99 2.14 19.99 6.30
CA LEU A 99 1.09 20.67 5.54
C LEU A 99 0.22 21.55 6.45
N LYS A 100 -0.11 21.07 7.66
CA LYS A 100 -0.84 21.81 8.69
C LYS A 100 -0.07 23.06 9.12
N SER A 101 1.24 22.99 9.35
CA SER A 101 2.06 24.16 9.71
C SER A 101 2.13 25.21 8.61
N ARG A 102 1.93 24.81 7.34
CA ARG A 102 1.79 25.73 6.19
C ARG A 102 0.38 26.29 6.00
N GLY A 103 -0.52 26.06 6.96
CA GLY A 103 -1.90 26.55 6.90
C GLY A 103 -2.84 25.71 6.05
N THR A 104 -2.40 24.53 5.58
CA THR A 104 -3.28 23.59 4.88
C THR A 104 -4.27 23.01 5.88
N ARG A 105 -5.56 23.07 5.54
CA ARG A 105 -6.61 22.43 6.34
C ARG A 105 -6.84 21.02 5.82
N ALA A 106 -6.99 20.07 6.73
CA ALA A 106 -7.40 18.72 6.37
C ALA A 106 -8.77 18.78 5.68
N GLY A 107 -8.81 18.35 4.43
CA GLY A 107 -10.04 18.12 3.68
C GLY A 107 -10.15 16.62 3.41
N ARG A 108 -11.32 16.05 3.68
CA ARG A 108 -11.62 14.69 3.23
C ARG A 108 -12.45 14.82 1.95
N PRO A 109 -11.88 14.56 0.76
CA PRO A 109 -12.68 14.54 -0.45
C PRO A 109 -13.78 13.49 -0.29
N PRO A 110 -14.99 13.73 -0.81
CA PRO A 110 -16.05 12.74 -0.81
C PRO A 110 -15.55 11.49 -1.54
N CYS A 111 -15.79 10.33 -0.94
CA CYS A 111 -15.50 9.05 -1.59
C CYS A 111 -16.32 8.99 -2.89
N PRO A 112 -15.69 8.75 -4.06
CA PRO A 112 -16.42 8.60 -5.30
C PRO A 112 -17.46 7.48 -5.19
N GLU A 113 -18.57 7.61 -5.91
CA GLU A 113 -19.61 6.57 -5.93
C GLU A 113 -19.08 5.24 -6.45
N ALA A 114 -19.63 4.16 -5.90
CA ALA A 114 -19.30 2.81 -6.33
C ALA A 114 -19.84 2.57 -7.74
N GLY A 115 -18.96 2.19 -8.66
CA GLY A 115 -19.38 1.70 -9.97
C GLY A 115 -19.90 0.27 -9.92
N GLN A 116 -20.54 -0.18 -11.01
CA GLN A 116 -21.24 -1.45 -11.11
C GLN A 116 -20.30 -2.65 -11.29
N THR A 117 -19.09 -2.41 -11.78
CA THR A 117 -18.12 -3.46 -12.09
C THR A 117 -16.83 -3.30 -11.28
N THR A 118 -16.47 -4.35 -10.55
CA THR A 118 -15.28 -4.38 -9.68
C THR A 118 -14.36 -5.54 -10.02
N LEU A 119 -13.11 -5.21 -10.35
CA LEU A 119 -12.04 -6.18 -10.47
C LEU A 119 -11.11 -6.05 -9.27
N VAL A 120 -10.93 -7.13 -8.52
CA VAL A 120 -9.95 -7.21 -7.44
C VAL A 120 -8.74 -8.00 -7.91
N VAL A 121 -7.53 -7.45 -7.74
CA VAL A 121 -6.26 -8.12 -8.04
C VAL A 121 -5.46 -8.21 -6.75
N SER A 122 -5.34 -9.43 -6.23
CA SER A 122 -4.67 -9.72 -4.97
C SER A 122 -3.40 -10.52 -5.18
N GLY A 123 -2.25 -9.86 -5.04
CA GLY A 123 -0.94 -10.54 -5.04
C GLY A 123 -0.47 -10.96 -3.65
N THR A 124 -1.24 -10.66 -2.60
CA THR A 124 -0.82 -11.01 -1.24
C THR A 124 -1.14 -12.46 -0.92
N THR A 125 -0.23 -13.10 -0.19
CA THR A 125 -0.48 -14.37 0.52
C THR A 125 -0.90 -14.15 1.96
N SER A 126 -1.00 -12.88 2.41
CA SER A 126 -1.40 -12.54 3.77
C SER A 126 -2.82 -13.03 4.06
N ARG A 127 -2.99 -13.75 5.17
CA ARG A 127 -4.27 -14.32 5.63
C ARG A 127 -5.32 -13.29 6.08
N VAL A 128 -5.06 -12.01 5.87
CA VAL A 128 -5.88 -10.89 6.36
C VAL A 128 -7.20 -10.77 5.57
N VAL A 129 -7.23 -11.30 4.35
CA VAL A 129 -8.44 -11.39 3.53
C VAL A 129 -8.53 -12.81 3.03
N ASP A 130 -9.38 -13.62 3.68
CA ASP A 130 -9.63 -14.96 3.19
C ASP A 130 -10.71 -14.92 2.11
N TRP A 131 -10.31 -14.55 0.90
CA TRP A 131 -11.16 -14.67 -0.28
C TRP A 131 -11.66 -16.12 -0.47
N ARG A 132 -11.07 -17.13 0.19
CA ARG A 132 -11.61 -18.50 0.19
C ARG A 132 -12.86 -18.64 1.04
N SER A 133 -12.94 -18.01 2.22
CA SER A 133 -14.17 -18.00 3.01
C SER A 133 -15.31 -17.34 2.23
N VAL A 134 -15.01 -16.24 1.53
CA VAL A 134 -15.97 -15.55 0.64
C VAL A 134 -16.38 -16.43 -0.56
N ARG A 135 -15.47 -17.27 -1.06
CA ARG A 135 -15.76 -18.26 -2.12
C ARG A 135 -16.69 -19.38 -1.62
N GLU A 136 -16.49 -19.86 -0.39
CA GLU A 136 -17.29 -20.93 0.22
C GLU A 136 -18.73 -20.48 0.51
N GLU A 137 -18.94 -19.19 0.78
CA GLU A 137 -20.27 -18.58 0.92
C GLU A 137 -20.97 -18.34 -0.43
N GLY A 138 -20.34 -18.65 -1.57
CA GLY A 138 -20.94 -18.57 -2.91
C GLY A 138 -21.07 -17.14 -3.47
N VAL A 139 -20.64 -16.14 -2.71
CA VAL A 139 -20.80 -14.71 -3.01
C VAL A 139 -19.86 -14.24 -4.12
N VAL A 140 -18.62 -14.72 -4.12
CA VAL A 140 -17.57 -14.20 -5.01
C VAL A 140 -16.85 -15.33 -5.72
N ARG A 141 -16.71 -15.20 -7.04
CA ARG A 141 -15.91 -16.12 -7.86
C ARG A 141 -14.43 -15.72 -7.79
N LEU A 142 -13.66 -16.51 -7.06
CA LEU A 142 -12.20 -16.42 -6.98
C LEU A 142 -11.56 -17.15 -8.16
N LEU A 143 -10.70 -16.45 -8.90
CA LEU A 143 -9.95 -16.94 -10.04
C LEU A 143 -8.45 -16.96 -9.67
N PRO A 144 -7.96 -18.06 -9.05
CA PRO A 144 -6.56 -18.17 -8.68
C PRO A 144 -5.67 -18.25 -9.91
N MET A 145 -4.39 -17.89 -9.74
CA MET A 145 -3.37 -18.04 -10.76
C MET A 145 -3.26 -19.51 -11.21
N PRO A 146 -3.32 -19.79 -12.53
CA PRO A 146 -3.13 -21.13 -13.05
C PRO A 146 -1.76 -21.70 -12.66
N GLU A 147 -1.69 -23.00 -12.41
CA GLU A 147 -0.48 -23.68 -11.97
C GLU A 147 0.69 -23.53 -12.94
N ALA A 148 0.44 -23.62 -14.24
CA ALA A 148 1.46 -23.44 -15.26
C ALA A 148 2.06 -22.02 -15.23
N VAL A 149 1.23 -20.98 -15.09
CA VAL A 149 1.68 -19.58 -14.92
C VAL A 149 2.48 -19.43 -13.62
N PHE A 150 2.04 -20.10 -12.56
CA PHE A 150 2.75 -20.12 -11.28
C PHE A 150 4.11 -20.80 -11.38
N GLU A 151 4.25 -21.90 -12.12
CA GLU A 151 5.51 -22.65 -12.29
C GLU A 151 6.50 -21.98 -13.25
N GLY A 152 6.07 -20.93 -13.95
CA GLY A 152 6.93 -20.15 -14.83
C GLY A 152 6.87 -20.59 -16.28
N SER A 153 5.80 -21.27 -16.70
CA SER A 153 5.54 -21.46 -18.12
C SER A 153 5.41 -20.09 -18.82
N GLN A 154 5.77 -20.06 -20.10
CA GLN A 154 5.48 -18.91 -20.98
C GLN A 154 4.04 -18.98 -21.50
N GLU A 155 3.14 -19.69 -20.81
CA GLU A 155 1.74 -19.74 -21.22
C GLU A 155 1.13 -18.35 -21.24
N ASP A 156 0.30 -18.16 -22.25
CA ASP A 156 -0.46 -16.94 -22.44
C ASP A 156 -1.53 -16.81 -21.33
N VAL A 157 -1.56 -15.65 -20.68
CA VAL A 157 -2.58 -15.33 -19.67
C VAL A 157 -3.95 -15.02 -20.29
N SER A 158 -4.08 -15.06 -21.62
CA SER A 158 -5.31 -14.72 -22.35
C SER A 158 -6.52 -15.55 -21.95
N GLY A 159 -6.35 -16.86 -21.73
CA GLY A 159 -7.40 -17.77 -21.27
C GLY A 159 -7.88 -17.37 -19.87
N TRP A 160 -6.93 -17.14 -18.96
CA TRP A 160 -7.23 -16.66 -17.61
C TRP A 160 -7.96 -15.31 -17.63
N ALA A 161 -7.52 -14.37 -18.46
CA ALA A 161 -8.21 -13.09 -18.64
C ALA A 161 -9.63 -13.25 -19.24
N ALA A 162 -9.85 -14.24 -20.11
CA ALA A 162 -11.18 -14.52 -20.66
C ALA A 162 -12.14 -15.02 -19.57
N ASP A 163 -11.68 -15.89 -18.67
CA ASP A 163 -12.46 -16.37 -17.53
C ASP A 163 -12.82 -15.23 -16.57
N VAL A 164 -11.89 -14.29 -16.35
CA VAL A 164 -12.14 -13.08 -15.55
C VAL A 164 -13.20 -12.20 -16.20
N VAL A 165 -13.11 -11.97 -17.51
CA VAL A 165 -14.12 -11.18 -18.25
C VAL A 165 -15.49 -11.86 -18.20
N ALA A 166 -15.56 -13.18 -18.42
CA ALA A 166 -16.79 -13.94 -18.32
C ALA A 166 -17.42 -13.83 -16.93
N THR A 167 -16.60 -13.89 -15.89
CA THR A 167 -17.04 -13.70 -14.50
C THR A 167 -17.58 -12.29 -14.28
N LEU A 168 -16.85 -11.25 -14.67
CA LEU A 168 -17.30 -9.86 -14.58
C LEU A 168 -18.61 -9.61 -15.34
N ASN A 169 -18.81 -10.26 -16.50
CA ASN A 169 -20.06 -10.19 -17.26
C ASN A 169 -21.23 -10.80 -16.49
N ALA A 170 -21.01 -11.87 -15.75
CA ALA A 170 -22.06 -12.60 -15.06
C ALA A 170 -22.43 -11.99 -13.70
N THR A 171 -21.45 -11.47 -12.96
CA THR A 171 -21.63 -11.09 -11.54
C THR A 171 -21.32 -9.63 -11.24
N GLY A 172 -20.70 -8.89 -12.17
CA GLY A 172 -20.15 -7.56 -11.89
C GLY A 172 -18.88 -7.56 -11.01
N LEU A 173 -18.49 -8.68 -10.42
CA LEU A 173 -17.37 -8.79 -9.49
C LEU A 173 -16.49 -10.00 -9.79
N ALA A 174 -15.20 -9.77 -10.00
CA ALA A 174 -14.20 -10.84 -10.14
C ALA A 174 -12.99 -10.59 -9.25
N VAL A 175 -12.47 -11.67 -8.64
CA VAL A 175 -11.26 -11.62 -7.81
C VAL A 175 -10.19 -12.49 -8.45
N VAL A 176 -9.12 -11.86 -8.90
CA VAL A 176 -7.90 -12.49 -9.38
C VAL A 176 -6.93 -12.57 -8.22
N SER A 177 -6.39 -13.75 -7.93
CA SER A 177 -5.37 -13.86 -6.89
C SER A 177 -4.22 -14.77 -7.26
N ILE A 178 -3.08 -14.58 -6.59
CA ILE A 178 -1.91 -15.48 -6.70
C ILE A 178 -2.21 -16.90 -6.19
N GLY A 179 -3.37 -17.13 -5.57
CA GLY A 179 -3.73 -18.38 -4.89
C GLY A 179 -3.01 -18.51 -3.55
N GLY A 180 -3.13 -19.67 -2.90
CA GLY A 180 -2.28 -19.91 -1.74
C GLY A 180 -2.14 -21.38 -1.38
N ALA A 181 -0.90 -21.74 -1.06
CA ALA A 181 -0.46 -22.95 -0.34
C ALA A 181 1.05 -23.14 -0.51
N ARG A 182 1.69 -22.50 -1.49
CA ARG A 182 3.12 -22.68 -1.75
C ARG A 182 3.93 -21.61 -1.02
N LEU A 183 4.96 -22.04 -0.29
CA LEU A 183 6.04 -21.19 0.18
C LEU A 183 6.63 -20.51 -1.06
N LEU A 184 6.23 -19.28 -1.30
CA LEU A 184 6.76 -18.48 -2.39
C LEU A 184 8.23 -18.22 -2.09
N ASP A 185 9.12 -18.71 -2.95
CA ASP A 185 10.46 -18.16 -3.03
C ASP A 185 10.33 -16.71 -3.53
N ARG A 186 10.93 -15.76 -2.82
CA ARG A 186 10.81 -14.33 -3.12
C ARG A 186 11.40 -13.94 -4.46
N SER A 187 12.32 -14.75 -4.98
CA SER A 187 12.83 -14.59 -6.36
C SER A 187 11.68 -14.55 -7.39
N GLN A 188 10.54 -15.17 -7.07
CA GLN A 188 9.39 -15.26 -7.95
C GLN A 188 8.40 -14.10 -7.79
N SER A 189 8.43 -13.34 -6.69
CA SER A 189 7.45 -12.28 -6.41
C SER A 189 7.35 -11.22 -7.53
N PRO A 190 8.45 -10.69 -8.10
CA PRO A 190 8.36 -9.74 -9.21
C PRO A 190 7.71 -10.35 -10.46
N ARG A 191 8.06 -11.60 -10.79
CA ARG A 191 7.49 -12.33 -11.94
C ARG A 191 5.99 -12.55 -11.77
N LEU A 192 5.57 -12.98 -10.58
CA LEU A 192 4.16 -13.24 -10.30
C LEU A 192 3.33 -11.96 -10.28
N ALA A 193 3.87 -10.86 -9.74
CA ALA A 193 3.26 -9.54 -9.84
C ALA A 193 3.14 -9.07 -11.30
N ALA A 194 4.14 -9.33 -12.14
CA ALA A 194 4.07 -9.03 -13.58
C ALA A 194 2.96 -9.84 -14.27
N ARG A 195 2.83 -11.15 -14.00
CA ARG A 195 1.72 -11.97 -14.55
C ARG A 195 0.34 -11.48 -14.10
N LEU A 196 0.20 -11.05 -12.84
CA LEU A 196 -1.03 -10.42 -12.35
C LEU A 196 -1.31 -9.08 -13.07
N ALA A 197 -0.28 -8.31 -13.39
CA ALA A 197 -0.43 -7.09 -14.16
C ALA A 197 -0.83 -7.36 -15.62
N GLU A 198 -0.24 -8.38 -16.25
CA GLU A 198 -0.60 -8.81 -17.61
C GLU A 198 -2.06 -9.23 -17.71
N VAL A 199 -2.55 -10.07 -16.78
CA VAL A 199 -3.96 -10.49 -16.79
C VAL A 199 -4.89 -9.31 -16.51
N ALA A 200 -4.56 -8.41 -15.57
CA ALA A 200 -5.35 -7.22 -15.29
C ALA A 200 -5.44 -6.30 -16.51
N ALA A 201 -4.32 -6.05 -17.20
CA ALA A 201 -4.30 -5.26 -18.43
C ALA A 201 -5.10 -5.90 -19.56
N SER A 202 -4.99 -7.23 -19.72
CA SER A 202 -5.77 -7.99 -20.69
C SER A 202 -7.28 -7.91 -20.42
N VAL A 203 -7.69 -7.90 -19.16
CA VAL A 203 -9.10 -7.72 -18.77
C VAL A 203 -9.59 -6.30 -19.06
N LEU A 204 -8.85 -5.27 -18.61
CA LEU A 204 -9.20 -3.86 -18.76
C LEU A 204 -9.26 -3.41 -20.23
N THR A 205 -8.50 -4.05 -21.12
CA THR A 205 -8.55 -3.79 -22.57
C THR A 205 -9.73 -4.45 -23.27
N ARG A 206 -10.26 -5.56 -22.72
CA ARG A 206 -11.41 -6.29 -23.28
C ARG A 206 -12.75 -5.80 -22.78
N ARG A 207 -12.79 -5.24 -21.57
CA ARG A 207 -14.03 -4.76 -20.92
C ARG A 207 -13.71 -3.58 -20.01
N PRO A 208 -14.49 -2.48 -20.06
CA PRO A 208 -14.39 -1.42 -19.07
C PRO A 208 -14.76 -1.95 -17.69
N VAL A 209 -13.98 -1.52 -16.70
CA VAL A 209 -14.23 -1.81 -15.29
C VAL A 209 -14.33 -0.46 -14.58
N ASP A 210 -15.30 -0.32 -13.69
CA ASP A 210 -15.49 0.94 -12.96
C ASP A 210 -14.53 1.04 -11.77
N GLN A 211 -14.28 -0.07 -11.08
CA GLN A 211 -13.42 -0.14 -9.90
C GLN A 211 -12.33 -1.21 -10.03
N LEU A 212 -11.09 -0.82 -9.77
CA LEU A 212 -9.94 -1.70 -9.76
C LEU A 212 -9.31 -1.70 -8.37
N TRP A 213 -9.46 -2.80 -7.64
CA TRP A 213 -8.93 -2.94 -6.29
C TRP A 213 -7.63 -3.71 -6.33
N LEU A 214 -6.55 -3.08 -5.89
CA LEU A 214 -5.19 -3.61 -5.94
C LEU A 214 -4.69 -3.85 -4.52
N GLU A 215 -4.43 -5.12 -4.20
CA GLU A 215 -3.93 -5.51 -2.90
C GLU A 215 -2.42 -5.85 -2.97
N GLY A 216 -1.64 -5.11 -2.17
CA GLY A 216 -0.18 -5.19 -2.13
C GLY A 216 0.49 -4.12 -3.00
N GLY A 217 1.55 -3.51 -2.47
CA GLY A 217 2.27 -2.42 -3.15
C GLY A 217 2.94 -2.87 -4.45
N ALA A 218 3.54 -4.06 -4.47
CA ALA A 218 4.18 -4.62 -5.66
C ALA A 218 3.15 -4.86 -6.79
N THR A 219 2.00 -5.46 -6.46
CA THR A 219 0.90 -5.69 -7.41
C THR A 219 0.33 -4.38 -7.93
N ALA A 220 0.04 -3.43 -7.03
CA ALA A 220 -0.48 -2.13 -7.43
C ALA A 220 0.49 -1.41 -8.38
N SER A 221 1.78 -1.39 -8.04
CA SER A 221 2.82 -0.78 -8.85
C SER A 221 2.99 -1.46 -10.21
N ALA A 222 2.95 -2.80 -10.26
CA ALA A 222 3.06 -3.55 -11.50
C ALA A 222 1.89 -3.25 -12.45
N VAL A 223 0.66 -3.26 -11.95
CA VAL A 223 -0.55 -2.96 -12.76
C VAL A 223 -0.53 -1.53 -13.28
N VAL A 224 -0.24 -0.55 -12.41
CA VAL A 224 -0.17 0.88 -12.80
C VAL A 224 0.86 1.10 -13.91
N ARG A 225 2.04 0.48 -13.80
CA ARG A 225 3.09 0.57 -14.83
C ARG A 225 2.69 -0.13 -16.13
N GLN A 226 2.10 -1.33 -16.04
CA GLN A 226 1.64 -2.09 -17.21
C GLN A 226 0.59 -1.32 -18.01
N MET A 227 -0.29 -0.59 -17.33
CA MET A 227 -1.33 0.24 -17.96
C MET A 227 -0.81 1.58 -18.48
N GLY A 228 0.46 1.92 -18.24
CA GLY A 228 1.04 3.20 -18.64
C GLY A 228 0.48 4.40 -17.87
N TRP A 229 -0.11 4.19 -16.69
CA TRP A 229 -0.64 5.28 -15.87
C TRP A 229 0.49 6.00 -15.14
N ILE A 230 0.97 7.11 -15.73
CA ILE A 230 2.08 7.91 -15.21
C ILE A 230 1.67 8.98 -14.19
N SER A 231 0.37 9.31 -14.12
CA SER A 231 -0.16 10.34 -13.23
C SER A 231 -1.52 9.93 -12.70
N LEU A 232 -1.70 10.07 -11.38
CA LEU A 232 -2.86 9.61 -10.64
C LEU A 232 -3.34 10.73 -9.72
N ASP A 233 -4.61 11.08 -9.82
CA ASP A 233 -5.26 11.99 -8.88
C ASP A 233 -5.69 11.23 -7.64
N VAL A 234 -5.37 11.76 -6.46
CA VAL A 234 -5.90 11.23 -5.19
C VAL A 234 -7.32 11.77 -5.01
N VAL A 235 -8.31 10.89 -5.14
CA VAL A 235 -9.73 11.26 -5.13
C VAL A 235 -10.44 10.86 -3.83
N GLY A 236 -9.82 10.02 -3.00
CA GLY A 236 -10.45 9.54 -1.79
C GLY A 236 -9.54 8.71 -0.89
N GLU A 237 -10.01 8.49 0.33
CA GLU A 237 -9.44 7.53 1.28
C GLU A 237 -10.60 6.76 1.94
N ALA A 238 -10.77 5.51 1.52
CA ALA A 238 -11.86 4.64 1.97
C ALA A 238 -11.66 4.23 3.44
N ALA A 239 -10.41 3.99 3.83
CA ALA A 239 -9.98 3.71 5.21
C ALA A 239 -8.52 4.17 5.39
N PRO A 240 -8.01 4.33 6.63
CA PRO A 240 -6.63 4.75 6.86
C PRO A 240 -5.62 3.90 6.07
N GLY A 241 -4.89 4.54 5.15
CA GLY A 241 -3.91 3.90 4.26
C GLY A 241 -4.50 3.15 3.06
N VAL A 242 -5.81 3.18 2.85
CA VAL A 242 -6.53 2.62 1.69
C VAL A 242 -6.99 3.76 0.81
N VAL A 243 -6.15 4.09 -0.17
CA VAL A 243 -6.30 5.28 -1.01
C VAL A 243 -7.03 4.95 -2.30
N GLN A 244 -7.84 5.90 -2.74
CA GLN A 244 -8.55 5.86 -4.01
C GLN A 244 -7.95 6.86 -4.97
N LEU A 245 -7.65 6.38 -6.18
CA LEU A 245 -6.89 7.08 -7.19
C LEU A 245 -7.65 7.03 -8.52
N ARG A 246 -7.48 8.04 -9.37
CA ARG A 246 -7.92 8.00 -10.78
C ARG A 246 -6.74 8.31 -11.70
N PRO A 247 -6.51 7.53 -12.77
CA PRO A 247 -5.58 7.94 -13.81
C PRO A 247 -6.03 9.24 -14.45
N VAL A 248 -5.10 10.20 -14.57
CA VAL A 248 -5.35 11.48 -15.25
C VAL A 248 -5.70 11.25 -16.72
N SER A 249 -5.15 10.20 -17.33
CA SER A 249 -5.46 9.75 -18.70
C SER A 249 -6.86 9.16 -18.87
N GLY A 250 -7.64 9.02 -17.79
CA GLY A 250 -8.89 8.26 -17.76
C GLY A 250 -8.68 6.78 -17.44
N GLY A 251 -9.72 6.14 -16.91
CA GLY A 251 -9.68 4.74 -16.47
C GLY A 251 -10.57 4.46 -15.26
N PRO A 252 -10.43 3.27 -14.64
CA PRO A 252 -11.17 2.88 -13.45
C PRO A 252 -10.83 3.76 -12.24
N LEU A 253 -11.70 3.75 -11.24
CA LEU A 253 -11.35 4.14 -9.88
C LEU A 253 -10.45 3.06 -9.28
N ILE A 254 -9.20 3.41 -8.95
CA ILE A 254 -8.21 2.49 -8.42
C ILE A 254 -8.19 2.59 -6.91
N THR A 255 -8.48 1.50 -6.20
CA THR A 255 -8.34 1.41 -4.75
C THR A 255 -7.09 0.62 -4.42
N VAL A 256 -6.11 1.23 -3.74
CA VAL A 256 -4.88 0.54 -3.34
C VAL A 256 -4.93 0.25 -1.84
N LYS A 257 -4.82 -1.03 -1.49
CA LYS A 257 -4.68 -1.47 -0.10
C LYS A 257 -3.30 -2.08 0.13
N PRO A 258 -2.51 -1.61 1.11
CA PRO A 258 -1.30 -2.31 1.54
C PRO A 258 -1.63 -3.74 2.01
N GLY A 259 -0.75 -4.70 1.71
CA GLY A 259 -1.00 -6.12 2.02
C GLY A 259 -1.21 -6.40 3.51
N SER A 260 -0.58 -5.63 4.39
CA SER A 260 -0.66 -5.79 5.85
C SER A 260 -1.89 -5.16 6.50
N TYR A 261 -2.73 -4.43 5.76
CA TYR A 261 -3.87 -3.69 6.31
C TYR A 261 -5.13 -4.57 6.22
N PRO A 262 -5.98 -4.63 7.25
CA PRO A 262 -7.28 -5.26 7.13
C PRO A 262 -8.14 -4.47 6.14
N TRP A 263 -8.85 -5.16 5.25
CA TRP A 263 -10.13 -4.59 4.83
C TRP A 263 -10.94 -4.53 6.11
N ARG A 264 -11.26 -3.34 6.60
CA ARG A 264 -12.37 -3.25 7.54
C ARG A 264 -13.61 -3.59 6.71
N VAL A 265 -13.93 -4.88 6.60
CA VAL A 265 -15.23 -5.38 6.18
C VAL A 265 -16.22 -5.05 7.30
N THR A 266 -16.39 -3.76 7.53
CA THR A 266 -17.44 -3.16 8.37
C THR A 266 -18.04 -1.95 7.66
N ASP A 267 -17.77 -1.79 6.36
CA ASP A 267 -18.64 -0.96 5.55
C ASP A 267 -19.93 -1.75 5.33
N LYS A 268 -21.03 -1.23 5.90
CA LYS A 268 -22.37 -1.82 5.85
C LYS A 268 -22.83 -2.15 4.44
N ARG A 269 -22.22 -1.56 3.42
CA ARG A 269 -22.60 -1.67 2.01
C ARG A 269 -22.42 -3.05 1.38
N MET A 270 -21.40 -3.83 1.76
CA MET A 270 -21.34 -5.23 1.31
C MET A 270 -22.48 -6.06 1.87
N LYS A 271 -23.03 -5.71 3.05
CA LYS A 271 -24.22 -6.38 3.61
C LYS A 271 -25.54 -5.85 3.04
N ASP A 272 -25.59 -4.58 2.65
CA ASP A 272 -26.81 -3.96 2.13
C ASP A 272 -27.04 -4.34 0.65
N GLU A 273 -25.99 -4.45 -0.17
CA GLU A 273 -26.09 -5.02 -1.53
C GLU A 273 -26.39 -6.53 -1.53
N MET A 274 -26.13 -7.22 -0.42
CA MET A 274 -26.44 -8.65 -0.22
C MET A 274 -27.84 -8.94 0.32
N LYS A 275 -28.63 -7.90 0.66
CA LYS A 275 -29.98 -8.09 1.20
C LYS A 275 -31.10 -7.85 0.18
N ASP A 276 -30.79 -7.27 -0.98
CA ASP A 276 -31.79 -6.94 -1.99
C ASP A 276 -31.94 -8.01 -3.10
N GLU A 277 -31.29 -9.18 -2.97
CA GLU A 277 -31.58 -10.36 -3.78
C GLU A 277 -31.91 -11.57 -2.90
N GLY A 278 -33.15 -11.62 -2.39
CA GLY A 278 -33.84 -12.86 -1.99
C GLY A 278 -33.65 -13.33 -0.55
#